data_AF-A0A7J4SNW6-F1
#
_entry.id   AF-A0A7J4SNW6-F1
#
_cell.length_a   1.000
_cell.length_b   1.000
_cell.length_c   1.000
_cell.angle_alpha   90.00
_cell.angle_beta   90.00
_cell.angle_gamma   90.00
#
_symmetry.space_group_name_H-M   'P 1'
#
loop_
_entity.id
_entity.type
_entity.pdbx_description
1 polymer ?
#
loop_
_entity_poly.entity_id
_entity_poly.type
_entity_poly.pdbx_seq_one_letter_code
_entity_poly.pdbx_strand_id
1 'polypeptide(L)'
;MTFFELLANRINSIGSILCIGLDPDPARLPPHLQDEDLPLWSFNRRIIDATHSYAAAYKPNAAYYEHPDGWDSLVETIAYAHGKGVPVILDAKRADIGNTAHQYAKLLDMADAITANPYMGIDSLSPFLS
;
A
#
# COMPACT_ATOMS: atom_id res chain seq x y z
N MET A 1 -5.65 -18.05 -0.89
CA MET A 1 -6.66 -17.18 -0.25
C MET A 1 -6.68 -15.90 -1.04
N THR A 2 -7.85 -15.46 -1.50
CA THR A 2 -8.00 -14.23 -2.29
C THR A 2 -7.91 -12.99 -1.39
N PHE A 3 -7.68 -11.81 -1.96
CA PHE A 3 -7.70 -10.55 -1.22
C PHE A 3 -9.01 -10.34 -0.44
N PHE A 4 -10.16 -10.64 -1.06
CA PHE A 4 -11.46 -10.46 -0.40
C PHE A 4 -11.65 -11.41 0.78
N GLU A 5 -11.14 -12.64 0.71
CA GLU A 5 -11.14 -13.58 1.83
C GLU A 5 -10.22 -13.09 2.98
N LEU A 6 -9.00 -12.63 2.64
CA LEU A 6 -8.07 -12.03 3.61
C LEU A 6 -8.71 -10.85 4.35
N LEU A 7 -9.31 -9.92 3.60
CA LEU A 7 -9.96 -8.73 4.15
C LEU A 7 -11.17 -9.09 5.01
N ALA A 8 -12.05 -9.99 4.55
CA ALA A 8 -13.21 -10.43 5.32
C ALA A 8 -12.81 -11.09 6.64
N ASN A 9 -11.80 -11.98 6.60
CA ASN A 9 -11.25 -12.61 7.80
C ASN A 9 -10.69 -11.56 8.77
N ARG A 10 -9.95 -10.57 8.27
CA ARG A 10 -9.41 -9.48 9.09
C ARG A 10 -10.55 -8.69 9.73
N ILE A 11 -11.51 -8.19 8.95
CA ILE A 11 -12.66 -7.41 9.42
C ILE A 11 -13.39 -8.16 10.55
N ASN A 12 -13.68 -9.44 10.35
CA ASN A 12 -14.36 -10.27 11.35
C ASN A 12 -13.52 -10.42 12.64
N SER A 13 -12.20 -10.57 12.52
CA SER A 13 -11.30 -10.76 13.67
C SER A 13 -11.18 -9.53 14.56
N ILE A 14 -11.28 -8.32 13.99
CA ILE A 14 -11.10 -7.06 14.73
C ILE A 14 -12.42 -6.28 14.95
N GLY A 15 -13.52 -6.69 14.31
CA GLY A 15 -14.81 -5.99 14.38
C GLY A 15 -14.78 -4.57 13.78
N SER A 16 -13.92 -4.32 12.79
CA SER A 16 -13.69 -3.01 12.19
C SER A 16 -13.54 -3.11 10.68
N ILE A 17 -14.01 -2.08 9.97
CA ILE A 17 -13.84 -1.89 8.52
C ILE A 17 -12.87 -0.74 8.20
N LEU A 18 -12.16 -0.23 9.21
CA LEU A 18 -11.29 0.93 9.07
C LEU A 18 -10.12 0.63 8.12
N CYS A 19 -10.01 1.42 7.06
CA CYS A 19 -8.85 1.43 6.18
C CYS A 19 -8.03 2.69 6.47
N ILE A 20 -6.77 2.53 6.86
CA ILE A 20 -5.89 3.64 7.26
C ILE A 20 -4.96 4.00 6.11
N GLY A 21 -4.95 5.27 5.72
CA GLY A 21 -4.02 5.80 4.72
C GLY A 21 -2.61 5.95 5.29
N LEU A 22 -1.59 5.59 4.51
CA LEU A 22 -0.17 5.73 4.85
C LEU A 22 0.50 6.63 3.82
N ASP A 23 0.24 7.93 3.96
CA ASP A 23 0.55 8.97 2.98
C ASP A 23 1.54 9.97 3.61
N PRO A 24 2.81 9.58 3.85
CA PRO A 24 3.78 10.40 4.55
C PRO A 24 4.25 11.55 3.65
N ASP A 25 3.81 12.77 3.93
CA ASP A 25 4.34 13.97 3.31
C ASP A 25 5.73 14.29 3.89
N PRO A 26 6.82 14.26 3.10
CA PRO A 26 8.18 14.54 3.58
C PRO A 26 8.29 15.88 4.32
N ALA A 27 7.54 16.90 3.88
CA ALA A 27 7.58 18.23 4.48
C ALA A 27 6.90 18.30 5.87
N ARG A 28 6.12 17.27 6.22
CA ARG A 28 5.37 17.18 7.48
C ARG A 28 5.93 16.14 8.44
N LEU A 29 7.04 15.51 8.10
CA LEU A 29 7.71 14.57 8.99
C LEU A 29 8.23 15.30 10.23
N PRO A 30 8.03 14.72 11.44
CA PRO A 30 8.66 15.20 12.65
C PRO A 30 10.18 15.34 12.45
N PRO A 31 10.82 16.41 12.95
CA PRO A 31 12.25 16.68 12.70
C PRO A 31 13.15 15.49 13.06
N HIS A 32 12.86 14.79 14.16
CA HIS A 32 13.65 13.65 14.62
C HIS A 32 13.60 12.42 13.70
N LEU A 33 12.76 12.41 12.66
CA LEU A 33 12.68 11.32 11.68
C LEU A 33 13.34 11.66 10.35
N GLN A 34 13.69 12.93 10.12
CA GLN A 34 14.23 13.37 8.84
C GLN A 34 15.65 12.82 8.60
N ASP A 35 16.38 12.53 9.68
CA ASP A 35 17.75 12.01 9.64
C ASP A 35 17.84 10.47 9.69
N GLU A 36 16.70 9.76 9.70
CA GLU A 36 16.67 8.30 9.64
C GLU A 36 17.00 7.81 8.21
N ASP A 37 17.56 6.61 8.06
CA ASP A 37 17.94 6.06 6.72
C ASP A 37 16.74 6.00 5.76
N LEU A 38 15.56 5.63 6.28
CA LEU A 38 14.28 5.63 5.55
C LEU A 38 13.24 6.43 6.34
N PRO A 39 13.15 7.76 6.15
CA PRO A 39 12.27 8.64 6.93
C PRO A 39 10.78 8.32 6.79
N LEU A 40 10.32 8.05 5.57
CA LEU A 40 8.90 7.76 5.29
C LEU A 40 8.46 6.44 5.94
N TRP A 41 9.29 5.40 5.81
CA TRP A 41 9.07 4.14 6.52
C TRP A 41 9.08 4.35 8.04
N SER A 42 10.06 5.06 8.57
CA SER A 42 10.19 5.33 10.01
C SER A 42 8.95 6.00 10.59
N PHE A 43 8.33 6.91 9.83
CA PHE A 43 7.06 7.53 10.18
C PHE A 43 5.89 6.55 10.09
N ASN A 44 5.73 5.85 8.97
CA ASN A 44 4.64 4.89 8.78
C ASN A 44 4.68 3.73 9.77
N ARG A 45 5.87 3.21 10.12
CA ARG A 45 6.05 2.17 11.13
C ARG A 45 5.38 2.55 12.44
N ARG A 46 5.57 3.81 12.88
CA ARG A 46 4.96 4.33 14.11
C ARG A 46 3.43 4.41 14.00
N ILE A 47 2.90 4.80 12.84
CA ILE A 47 1.45 4.77 12.59
C ILE A 47 0.94 3.32 12.65
N ILE A 48 1.62 2.38 11.99
CA ILE A 48 1.25 0.97 11.98
C ILE A 48 1.26 0.40 13.40
N ASP A 49 2.33 0.62 14.17
CA ASP A 49 2.43 0.16 15.56
C ASP A 49 1.30 0.68 16.44
N ALA A 50 0.90 1.94 16.26
CA ALA A 50 -0.18 2.55 17.03
C ALA A 50 -1.59 2.09 16.61
N THR A 51 -1.75 1.57 15.38
CA THR A 51 -3.09 1.42 14.77
C THR A 51 -3.43 0.04 14.25
N HIS A 52 -2.48 -0.89 14.18
CA HIS A 52 -2.69 -2.17 13.51
C HIS A 52 -3.85 -2.98 14.10
N SER A 53 -4.08 -2.92 15.41
CA SER A 53 -5.18 -3.60 16.10
C SER A 53 -6.58 -3.14 15.66
N TYR A 54 -6.70 -1.96 15.06
CA TYR A 54 -7.97 -1.37 14.61
C TYR A 54 -8.13 -1.37 13.08
N ALA A 55 -7.04 -1.60 12.35
CA ALA A 55 -7.00 -1.51 10.89
C ALA A 55 -7.45 -2.83 10.22
N ALA A 56 -8.47 -2.71 9.38
CA ALA A 56 -8.88 -3.76 8.45
C ALA A 56 -7.91 -3.86 7.26
N ALA A 57 -7.37 -2.73 6.83
CA ALA A 57 -6.34 -2.64 5.81
C ALA A 57 -5.52 -1.35 5.98
N TYR A 58 -4.31 -1.35 5.43
CA TYR A 58 -3.55 -0.14 5.16
C TYR A 58 -3.60 0.22 3.68
N LYS A 59 -3.59 1.52 3.38
CA LYS A 59 -3.62 2.01 2.01
C LYS A 59 -2.55 3.08 1.76
N PRO A 60 -1.27 2.68 1.55
CA PRO A 60 -0.24 3.62 1.11
C PRO A 60 -0.56 4.12 -0.30
N ASN A 61 -0.43 5.43 -0.52
CA ASN A 61 -0.55 6.03 -1.84
C ASN A 61 0.82 6.19 -2.51
N ALA A 62 1.01 5.52 -3.65
CA ALA A 62 2.28 5.43 -4.35
C ALA A 62 2.88 6.81 -4.69
N ALA A 63 2.05 7.84 -4.91
CA ALA A 63 2.51 9.19 -5.22
C ALA A 63 3.45 9.79 -4.15
N TYR A 64 3.30 9.41 -2.88
CA TYR A 64 4.19 9.87 -1.81
C TYR A 64 5.56 9.17 -1.79
N TYR A 65 5.75 8.14 -2.62
CA TYR A 65 6.95 7.30 -2.66
C TYR A 65 7.65 7.36 -4.03
N GLU A 66 7.10 8.08 -5.01
CA GLU A 66 7.65 8.21 -6.38
C GLU A 66 8.85 9.18 -6.46
N HIS A 67 9.84 8.96 -5.61
CA HIS A 67 11.13 9.65 -5.58
C HIS A 67 12.26 8.64 -5.27
N PRO A 68 13.56 8.96 -5.47
CA PRO A 68 14.65 7.99 -5.50
C PRO A 68 14.65 6.94 -4.38
N ASP A 69 14.50 7.37 -3.12
CA ASP A 69 14.53 6.46 -1.94
C ASP A 69 13.13 6.09 -1.42
N GLY A 70 12.07 6.54 -2.09
CA GLY A 70 10.70 6.35 -1.63
C GLY A 70 10.21 4.93 -1.81
N TRP A 71 10.67 4.25 -2.86
CA TRP A 71 10.30 2.85 -3.13
C TRP A 71 10.77 1.89 -2.05
N ASP A 72 11.98 2.06 -1.53
CA ASP A 72 12.49 1.25 -0.42
C ASP A 72 11.64 1.46 0.84
N SER A 73 11.27 2.71 1.14
CA SER A 73 10.35 3.02 2.23
C SER A 73 8.97 2.38 2.05
N LEU A 74 8.46 2.31 0.81
CA LEU A 74 7.19 1.65 0.52
C LEU A 74 7.30 0.14 0.74
N VAL A 75 8.34 -0.51 0.22
CA VAL A 75 8.58 -1.96 0.39
C VAL A 75 8.60 -2.32 1.87
N GLU A 76 9.37 -1.59 2.67
CA GLU A 76 9.46 -1.82 4.11
C GLU A 76 8.13 -1.53 4.84
N THR A 77 7.39 -0.51 4.41
CA THR A 77 6.06 -0.19 4.97
C THR A 77 5.07 -1.34 4.75
N ILE A 78 5.04 -1.89 3.53
CA ILE A 78 4.13 -2.99 3.17
C ILE A 78 4.53 -4.27 3.90
N ALA A 79 5.81 -4.64 3.86
CA ALA A 79 6.33 -5.81 4.57
C ALA A 79 6.04 -5.75 6.08
N TYR A 80 6.17 -4.57 6.68
CA TYR A 80 5.86 -4.38 8.10
C TYR A 80 4.36 -4.53 8.41
N ALA A 81 3.47 -3.98 7.58
CA ALA A 81 2.03 -4.16 7.71
C ALA A 81 1.61 -5.63 7.61
N HIS A 82 2.21 -6.38 6.66
CA HIS A 82 2.03 -7.82 6.54
C HIS A 82 2.52 -8.58 7.77
N GLY A 83 3.67 -8.18 8.33
CA GLY A 83 4.18 -8.72 9.60
C GLY A 83 3.24 -8.51 10.80
N LYS A 84 2.35 -7.51 10.74
CA LYS A 84 1.28 -7.27 11.74
C LYS A 84 -0.04 -7.98 11.38
N GLY A 85 -0.07 -8.74 10.29
CA GLY A 85 -1.26 -9.44 9.80
C GLY A 85 -2.34 -8.52 9.25
N VAL A 86 -1.97 -7.36 8.70
CA VAL A 86 -2.91 -6.39 8.12
C VAL A 86 -2.74 -6.37 6.59
N PRO A 87 -3.80 -6.63 5.80
CA PRO A 87 -3.77 -6.51 4.34
C PRO A 87 -3.43 -5.10 3.86
N VAL A 88 -2.83 -5.00 2.68
CA VAL A 88 -2.40 -3.74 2.08
C VAL A 88 -3.03 -3.53 0.70
N ILE A 89 -3.62 -2.34 0.52
CA ILE A 89 -4.13 -1.86 -0.77
C ILE A 89 -3.18 -0.77 -1.26
N LEU A 90 -2.42 -1.01 -2.33
CA LEU A 90 -1.57 0.01 -2.92
C LEU A 90 -2.42 0.98 -3.74
N ASP A 91 -2.50 2.24 -3.31
CA ASP A 91 -3.23 3.27 -4.04
C ASP A 91 -2.32 3.90 -5.11
N ALA A 92 -2.30 3.32 -6.31
CA ALA A 92 -1.42 3.71 -7.41
C ALA A 92 -2.14 4.22 -8.67
N LYS A 93 -3.47 4.00 -8.76
CA LYS A 93 -4.35 4.45 -9.86
C LYS A 93 -3.81 4.10 -11.24
N ARG A 94 -3.14 2.95 -11.37
CA ARG A 94 -2.41 2.57 -12.59
C ARG A 94 -3.39 2.26 -13.72
N ALA A 95 -3.02 2.66 -14.92
CA ALA A 95 -3.68 2.29 -16.17
C ALA A 95 -2.69 2.51 -17.31
N ASP A 96 -2.54 1.51 -18.17
CA ASP A 96 -1.69 1.61 -19.35
C ASP A 96 -2.09 0.52 -20.36
N ILE A 97 -1.46 0.52 -21.53
CA ILE A 97 -1.65 -0.50 -22.55
C ILE A 97 -0.68 -1.67 -22.37
N GLY A 98 -1.15 -2.88 -22.69
CA GLY A 98 -0.31 -4.05 -22.98
C GLY A 98 0.83 -4.27 -22.00
N ASN A 99 2.07 -4.26 -22.50
CA ASN A 99 3.28 -4.61 -21.74
C ASN A 99 3.55 -3.68 -20.55
N THR A 100 3.22 -2.39 -20.64
CA THR A 100 3.45 -1.45 -19.54
C THR A 100 2.56 -1.77 -18.34
N ALA A 101 1.28 -2.09 -18.60
CA ALA A 101 0.35 -2.52 -17.54
C ALA A 101 0.82 -3.80 -16.85
N HIS A 102 1.48 -4.73 -17.57
CA HIS A 102 2.10 -5.91 -16.94
C HIS A 102 3.26 -5.55 -16.01
N GLN A 103 4.05 -4.51 -16.31
CA GLN A 103 5.08 -4.05 -15.36
C GLN A 103 4.46 -3.45 -14.11
N TYR A 104 3.37 -2.69 -14.24
CA TYR A 104 2.64 -2.18 -13.08
C TYR A 104 2.00 -3.30 -12.25
N ALA A 105 1.49 -4.35 -12.89
CA ALA A 105 0.87 -5.49 -12.20
C ALA A 105 1.85 -6.22 -11.26
N LYS A 106 3.16 -6.18 -11.52
CA LYS A 106 4.18 -6.73 -10.61
C LYS A 106 4.17 -6.11 -9.21
N LEU A 107 3.57 -4.92 -9.04
CA LEU A 107 3.37 -4.34 -7.70
C LEU A 107 2.43 -5.20 -6.82
N LEU A 108 1.64 -6.09 -7.41
CA LEU A 108 0.85 -7.10 -6.69
C LEU A 108 1.70 -8.26 -6.15
N ASP A 109 2.98 -8.37 -6.53
CA ASP A 109 3.91 -9.31 -5.90
C ASP A 109 4.24 -8.89 -4.45
N MET A 110 4.06 -7.61 -4.12
CA MET A 110 4.27 -7.05 -2.78
C MET A 110 2.99 -6.60 -2.07
N ALA A 111 1.93 -6.20 -2.77
CA ALA A 111 0.68 -5.73 -2.16
C ALA A 111 -0.50 -6.69 -2.42
N ASP A 112 -1.50 -6.72 -1.53
CA ASP A 112 -2.64 -7.63 -1.67
C ASP A 112 -3.69 -7.14 -2.68
N ALA A 113 -3.74 -5.84 -2.93
CA ALA A 113 -4.60 -5.20 -3.92
C ALA A 113 -3.98 -3.89 -4.43
N ILE A 114 -4.46 -3.41 -5.58
CA ILE A 114 -4.02 -2.14 -6.17
C ILE A 114 -5.20 -1.36 -6.74
N THR A 115 -5.16 -0.04 -6.67
CA THR A 115 -6.13 0.80 -7.38
C THR A 115 -5.73 0.95 -8.85
N ALA A 116 -6.68 0.76 -9.76
CA ALA A 116 -6.50 0.91 -11.20
C ALA A 116 -7.55 1.86 -11.80
N ASN A 117 -7.22 2.48 -12.94
CA ASN A 117 -8.13 3.42 -13.62
C ASN A 117 -8.75 2.77 -14.89
N PRO A 118 -10.08 2.58 -14.94
CA PRO A 118 -10.73 1.88 -16.05
C PRO A 118 -10.91 2.73 -17.32
N TYR A 119 -10.47 3.99 -17.34
CA TYR A 119 -10.75 4.93 -18.44
C TYR A 119 -10.32 4.42 -19.82
N MET A 120 -9.21 3.69 -19.90
CA MET A 120 -8.66 3.15 -21.15
C MET A 120 -9.34 1.83 -21.61
N GLY A 121 -10.35 1.36 -20.89
CA GLY A 121 -11.07 0.12 -21.18
C GLY A 121 -10.53 -1.09 -20.42
N ILE A 122 -11.24 -2.22 -20.52
CA ILE A 122 -10.95 -3.44 -19.75
C ILE A 122 -9.56 -4.01 -20.05
N ASP A 123 -9.04 -3.84 -21.27
CA ASP A 123 -7.72 -4.34 -21.66
C ASP A 123 -6.59 -3.70 -20.83
N SER A 124 -6.78 -2.48 -20.34
CA SER A 124 -5.84 -1.81 -19.43
C SER A 124 -5.88 -2.35 -17.99
N LEU A 125 -6.96 -3.06 -17.63
CA LEU A 125 -7.17 -3.67 -16.31
C LEU A 125 -6.80 -5.14 -16.28
N SER A 126 -6.95 -5.85 -17.40
CA SER A 126 -6.72 -7.31 -17.49
C SER A 126 -5.42 -7.78 -16.82
N PRO A 127 -4.28 -7.07 -16.93
CA PRO A 127 -3.04 -7.49 -16.26
C PRO A 127 -3.08 -7.47 -14.73
N PHE A 128 -4.03 -6.76 -14.12
CA PHE A 128 -4.22 -6.68 -12.66
C PHE A 128 -5.26 -7.68 -12.13
N LEU A 129 -5.96 -8.38 -13.03
CA LEU A 129 -7.07 -9.29 -12.70
C LEU A 129 -6.69 -10.77 -12.82
N SER A 130 -5.48 -11.05 -13.30
CA SER A 130 -4.94 -12.40 -13.50
C SER A 130 -4.40 -13.05 -12.24
#